data_AF-A0A3D0WYW8-F1
#
_entry.id   AF-A0A3D0WYW8-F1
#
_cell.length_a   1.000
_cell.length_b   1.000
_cell.length_c   1.000
_cell.angle_alpha   90.00
_cell.angle_beta   90.00
_cell.angle_gamma   90.00
#
_symmetry.space_group_name_H-M   'P 1'
#
loop_
_entity.id
_entity.type
_entity.pdbx_description
1 polymer ?
#
loop_
_entity_poly.entity_id
_entity_poly.type
_entity_poly.pdbx_seq_one_letter_code
_entity_poly.pdbx_strand_id
1 'polypeptide(L)'
;MDELLAEKIRTCVRRVVDPGKISMDRMSKQEKMDVVRLLYGEGVFNLKGAVAQISTAIKISEPSVYRYISMIKKQARKPKSGLSRQGGKSPQGSP
;
A
#
# COMPACT_ATOMS: atom_id res chain seq x y z
N MET A 1 -25.58 0.58 -1.78
CA MET A 1 -24.36 1.44 -1.75
C MET A 1 -23.18 0.72 -1.09
N ASP A 2 -23.37 0.03 0.04
CA ASP A 2 -22.27 -0.71 0.70
C ASP A 2 -21.69 -1.88 -0.11
N GLU A 3 -22.48 -2.51 -0.98
CA GLU A 3 -22.05 -3.69 -1.74
C GLU A 3 -20.95 -3.39 -2.77
N LEU A 4 -21.02 -2.23 -3.45
CA LEU A 4 -19.99 -1.82 -4.42
C LEU A 4 -18.65 -1.54 -3.73
N LEU A 5 -18.69 -0.91 -2.55
CA LEU A 5 -17.52 -0.66 -1.74
C LEU A 5 -16.90 -1.97 -1.24
N ALA A 6 -17.73 -2.89 -0.75
CA ALA A 6 -17.29 -4.21 -0.33
C ALA A 6 -16.62 -4.99 -1.48
N GLU A 7 -17.18 -4.94 -2.69
CA GLU A 7 -16.59 -5.63 -3.84
C GLU A 7 -15.28 -4.98 -4.32
N LYS A 8 -15.18 -3.65 -4.26
CA LYS A 8 -13.93 -2.93 -4.53
C LYS A 8 -12.84 -3.34 -3.53
N ILE A 9 -13.18 -3.45 -2.25
CA ILE A 9 -12.25 -3.92 -1.20
C ILE A 9 -11.82 -5.36 -1.48
N ARG A 10 -12.77 -6.26 -1.76
CA ARG A 10 -12.52 -7.67 -2.08
C ARG A 10 -11.60 -7.83 -3.29
N THR A 11 -11.82 -7.04 -4.33
CA THR A 11 -10.98 -7.00 -5.53
C THR A 11 -9.55 -6.55 -5.21
N CYS A 12 -9.38 -5.52 -4.39
CA CYS A 12 -8.05 -5.05 -3.99
C CYS A 12 -7.30 -6.09 -3.14
N VAL A 13 -8.00 -6.76 -2.22
CA VAL A 13 -7.42 -7.86 -1.43
C VAL A 13 -6.93 -8.98 -2.34
N ARG A 14 -7.75 -9.43 -3.30
CA ARG A 14 -7.39 -10.48 -4.27
C ARG A 14 -6.19 -10.13 -5.16
N ARG A 15 -5.89 -8.85 -5.35
CA ARG A 15 -4.71 -8.41 -6.12
C ARG A 15 -3.40 -8.54 -5.33
N VAL A 16 -3.48 -8.58 -3.99
CA VAL A 16 -2.30 -8.67 -3.11
C VAL A 16 -2.11 -10.10 -2.61
N VAL A 17 -3.21 -10.75 -2.22
CA VAL A 17 -3.18 -12.10 -1.65
C VAL A 17 -4.24 -12.96 -2.32
N ASP A 18 -3.92 -14.25 -2.47
CA ASP A 18 -4.90 -15.25 -2.87
C ASP A 18 -5.72 -15.67 -1.62
N PRO A 19 -7.00 -15.28 -1.52
CA PRO A 19 -7.82 -15.60 -0.36
C PRO A 19 -8.09 -17.11 -0.23
N GLY A 20 -7.85 -17.91 -1.27
CA GLY A 20 -7.89 -19.37 -1.20
C GLY A 20 -6.66 -19.99 -0.54
N LYS A 21 -5.57 -19.22 -0.37
CA LYS A 21 -4.29 -19.68 0.22
C LYS A 21 -3.97 -18.99 1.54
N ILE A 22 -4.38 -17.74 1.71
CA ILE A 22 -4.05 -16.91 2.88
C ILE A 22 -5.33 -16.34 3.48
N SER A 23 -5.59 -16.64 4.76
CA SER A 23 -6.67 -15.99 5.52
C SER A 23 -6.32 -14.54 5.82
N MET A 24 -7.34 -13.66 5.91
CA MET A 24 -7.18 -12.24 6.24
C MET A 24 -6.42 -12.02 7.57
N ASP A 25 -6.61 -12.91 8.54
CA ASP A 25 -5.91 -12.89 9.83
C ASP A 25 -4.39 -13.11 9.68
N ARG A 26 -4.01 -13.91 8.68
CA ARG A 26 -2.63 -14.38 8.44
C ARG A 26 -1.87 -13.49 7.47
N MET A 27 -2.52 -12.47 6.89
CA MET A 27 -1.82 -11.49 6.06
C MET A 27 -0.72 -10.81 6.88
N SER A 28 0.47 -10.78 6.31
CA SER A 28 1.59 -10.04 6.84
C SER A 28 1.29 -8.54 6.91
N LYS A 29 2.05 -7.82 7.73
CA LYS A 29 1.97 -6.36 7.82
C LYS A 29 2.17 -5.69 6.45
N GLN A 30 3.06 -6.24 5.62
CA GLN A 30 3.38 -5.70 4.31
C GLN A 30 2.21 -5.87 3.35
N GLU A 31 1.61 -7.07 3.27
CA GLU A 31 0.42 -7.32 2.45
C GLU A 31 -0.76 -6.44 2.87
N LYS A 32 -1.00 -6.28 4.19
CA LYS A 32 -2.04 -5.36 4.69
C LYS A 32 -1.78 -3.92 4.26
N MET A 33 -0.53 -3.47 4.30
CA MET A 33 -0.15 -2.12 3.87
C MET A 33 -0.31 -1.96 2.35
N ASP A 34 -0.01 -2.98 1.57
CA ASP A 34 -0.17 -2.95 0.10
C ASP A 34 -1.64 -2.93 -0.32
N VAL A 35 -2.53 -3.66 0.37
CA VAL A 35 -3.97 -3.54 0.17
C VAL A 35 -4.44 -2.10 0.47
N VAL A 36 -4.04 -1.54 1.61
CA VAL A 36 -4.41 -0.15 1.96
C VAL A 36 -3.85 0.85 0.95
N ARG A 37 -2.66 0.61 0.40
CA ARG A 37 -2.06 1.44 -0.66
C ARG A 37 -2.87 1.40 -1.95
N LEU A 38 -3.32 0.22 -2.39
CA LEU A 38 -4.17 0.08 -3.58
C LEU A 38 -5.50 0.83 -3.38
N LEU A 39 -6.16 0.62 -2.25
CA LEU A 39 -7.41 1.30 -1.89
C LEU A 39 -7.25 2.82 -1.83
N TYR A 40 -6.07 3.28 -1.39
CA TYR A 40 -5.73 4.70 -1.34
C TYR A 40 -5.57 5.29 -2.74
N GLY A 41 -4.87 4.60 -3.64
CA GLY A 41 -4.73 5.02 -5.04
C GLY A 41 -6.07 5.03 -5.80
N GLU A 42 -6.98 4.12 -5.46
CA GLU A 42 -8.32 4.01 -6.07
C GLU A 42 -9.34 5.01 -5.49
N GLY A 43 -8.95 5.86 -4.54
CA GLY A 43 -9.83 6.88 -3.95
C GLY A 43 -10.89 6.33 -3.01
N VAL A 44 -10.78 5.09 -2.55
CA VAL A 44 -11.79 4.42 -1.70
C VAL A 44 -12.03 5.17 -0.39
N PHE A 45 -10.99 5.80 0.17
CA PHE A 45 -11.08 6.57 1.41
C PHE A 45 -11.90 7.86 1.30
N ASN A 46 -12.31 8.27 0.10
CA ASN A 46 -13.23 9.40 -0.09
C ASN A 46 -14.70 9.00 0.16
N LEU A 47 -14.98 7.70 0.29
CA LEU A 47 -16.31 7.17 0.49
C LEU A 47 -16.62 7.09 1.99
N LYS A 48 -17.84 7.49 2.36
CA LYS A 48 -18.33 7.41 3.74
C LYS A 48 -18.34 5.95 4.20
N GLY A 49 -17.82 5.69 5.40
CA GLY A 49 -17.77 4.34 5.98
C GLY A 49 -16.64 3.45 5.46
N ALA A 50 -15.83 3.90 4.50
CA ALA A 50 -14.75 3.11 3.91
C ALA A 50 -13.76 2.58 4.96
N VAL A 51 -13.37 3.41 5.93
CA VAL A 51 -12.39 3.01 6.96
C VAL A 51 -12.90 1.83 7.78
N ALA A 52 -14.16 1.88 8.23
CA ALA A 52 -14.79 0.81 9.01
C ALA A 52 -14.95 -0.49 8.20
N GLN A 53 -15.29 -0.38 6.90
CA GLN A 53 -15.39 -1.55 6.05
C GLN A 53 -14.02 -2.18 5.77
N ILE A 54 -12.99 -1.36 5.51
CA ILE A 54 -11.63 -1.83 5.28
C ILE A 54 -11.08 -2.52 6.52
N SER A 55 -11.22 -1.89 7.70
CA SER A 55 -10.74 -2.44 8.97
C SER A 55 -11.36 -3.80 9.24
N THR A 56 -12.66 -3.94 8.98
CA THR A 56 -13.38 -5.21 9.12
C THR A 56 -12.91 -6.25 8.09
N ALA A 57 -12.78 -5.87 6.82
CA ALA A 57 -12.45 -6.79 5.73
C ALA A 57 -11.07 -7.43 5.86
N ILE A 58 -10.04 -6.67 6.26
CA ILE A 58 -8.67 -7.19 6.45
C ILE A 58 -8.29 -7.39 7.92
N LYS A 59 -9.29 -7.38 8.81
CA LYS A 59 -9.19 -7.70 10.24
C LYS A 59 -8.09 -6.93 10.97
N ILE A 60 -8.14 -5.61 10.86
CA ILE A 60 -7.31 -4.67 11.63
C ILE A 60 -8.18 -3.60 12.27
N SER A 61 -7.64 -2.83 13.22
CA SER A 61 -8.37 -1.71 13.80
C SER A 61 -8.37 -0.48 12.87
N GLU A 62 -9.41 0.36 12.94
CA GLU A 62 -9.44 1.63 12.19
C GLU A 62 -8.22 2.53 12.45
N PRO A 63 -7.70 2.67 13.69
CA PRO A 63 -6.44 3.38 13.92
C PRO A 63 -5.25 2.79 13.13
N SER A 64 -5.22 1.47 12.91
CA SER A 64 -4.19 0.84 12.07
C SER A 64 -4.29 1.26 10.61
N VAL A 65 -5.52 1.36 10.09
CA VAL A 65 -5.79 1.88 8.73
C VAL A 65 -5.24 3.30 8.60
N TYR A 66 -5.56 4.19 9.53
CA TYR A 66 -5.04 5.57 9.53
C TYR A 66 -3.52 5.65 9.65
N ARG A 67 -2.89 4.77 10.46
CA ARG A 67 -1.43 4.67 10.52
C ARG A 67 -0.83 4.30 9.16
N TYR A 68 -1.40 3.32 8.46
CA TYR A 68 -0.91 2.93 7.14
C TYR A 68 -1.11 4.06 6.11
N ILE A 69 -2.25 4.74 6.09
CA ILE A 69 -2.46 5.92 5.23
C ILE A 69 -1.38 6.97 5.49
N SER A 70 -1.09 7.25 6.76
CA SER A 70 -0.06 8.22 7.15
C SER A 70 1.34 7.81 6.68
N MET A 71 1.68 6.52 6.78
CA MET A 71 2.94 5.99 6.26
C MET A 71 3.02 6.09 4.73
N ILE A 72 1.95 5.75 4.02
CA ILE A 72 1.86 5.84 2.55
C ILE A 72 2.03 7.29 2.09
N LYS A 73 1.32 8.24 2.72
CA LYS A 73 1.45 9.68 2.44
C LYS A 73 2.89 10.18 2.68
N LYS A 74 3.55 9.74 3.75
CA LYS A 74 4.95 10.10 4.04
C LYS A 74 5.91 9.57 2.97
N GLN A 75 5.69 8.35 2.47
CA GLN A 75 6.52 7.77 1.42
C GLN A 75 6.33 8.47 0.07
N ALA A 76 5.12 8.91 -0.27
CA ALA A 76 4.85 9.67 -1.48
C ALA A 76 5.47 11.08 -1.47
N ARG A 77 5.69 11.68 -0.29
CA ARG A 77 6.29 13.01 -0.13
C ARG A 77 7.82 13.02 -0.13
N LYS A 78 8.49 11.87 0.00
CA LYS A 78 9.94 11.82 -0.14
C LYS A 78 10.29 11.91 -1.64
N PRO A 79 10.94 12.98 -2.14
CA PRO A 79 11.50 12.93 -3.47
C PRO A 79 12.48 11.76 -3.54
N LYS A 80 12.53 11.07 -4.69
CA LYS A 80 13.59 10.11 -5.03
C LYS A 80 14.92 10.85 -5.17
N SER A 81 15.46 11.43 -4.10
CA SER A 81 16.81 11.97 -4.05
C SER A 81 17.75 10.85 -3.61
N GLY A 82 18.40 10.21 -4.58
CA GLY A 82 19.40 9.17 -4.30
C GLY A 82 19.88 8.40 -5.52
N LEU A 83 20.01 9.04 -6.69
CA LEU A 83 20.88 8.52 -7.74
C LEU A 83 22.32 8.72 -7.26
N SER A 84 22.96 7.70 -6.67
CA SER A 84 24.42 7.69 -6.58
C SER A 84 24.99 7.37 -7.96
N ARG A 85 25.12 8.42 -8.77
CA ARG A 85 26.17 8.51 -9.78
C ARG A 85 27.46 8.88 -9.04
N GLN A 86 28.38 7.94 -8.92
CA GLN A 86 29.81 8.23 -8.94
C GLN A 86 30.35 7.31 -10.05
N GLY A 87 31.00 7.79 -11.09
CA GLY A 87 31.97 8.90 -11.12
C GLY A 87 33.28 8.25 -11.56
N GLY A 88 33.81 8.70 -12.69
CA GLY A 88 34.75 7.96 -13.52
C GLY A 88 36.11 7.65 -12.88
N LYS A 89 36.70 6.53 -13.30
CA LYS A 89 38.15 6.43 -13.45
C LYS A 89 38.47 6.71 -14.91
N SER A 90 39.01 7.89 -15.17
CA SER A 90 39.68 8.21 -16.43
C SER A 90 40.88 7.26 -16.61
N PRO A 91 41.17 6.78 -17.84
CA PRO A 91 42.40 6.08 -18.12
C PRO A 91 43.54 7.11 -18.14
N GLN A 92 44.50 7.00 -17.21
CA GLN A 92 45.79 7.65 -17.43
C GLN A 92 46.55 6.84 -18.46
N GLY A 93 46.42 7.24 -19.71
CA GLY A 93 47.42 6.99 -20.75
C GLY A 93 48.09 8.31 -21.07
N SER A 94 49.42 8.33 -20.99
CA SER A 94 50.34 9.22 -21.72
C SER A 94 51.77 8.91 -21.26
N PRO A 95 52.78 9.16 -22.09
CA PRO A 95 53.06 8.63 -23.42
C PRO A 95 54.01 7.42 -23.36
#